data_AF-E4U3G3-F1
#
_entry.id   AF-E4U3G3-F1
#
_cell.length_a   1.000
_cell.length_b   1.000
_cell.length_c   1.000
_cell.angle_alpha   90.00
_cell.angle_beta   90.00
_cell.angle_gamma   90.00
#
_symmetry.space_group_name_H-M   'P 1'
#
loop_
_entity.id
_entity.type
_entity.pdbx_description
1 polymer ?
#
loop_
_entity_poly.entity_id
_entity_poly.type
_entity_poly.pdbx_seq_one_letter_code
_entity_poly.pdbx_strand_id
1 'polypeptide(L)'
;MSLIEIFTDYVLNQKSLIEYVEVRKNIHERGEFNDSSLMKAEENLKRLQKDYPDVHAGMYETLEKIYAQNVGLSVEYPIDFIRQILKMFNTSLTPYEIHQEYQRVLDHYHHDA
;
A
#
# COMPACT_ATOMS: atom_id res chain seq x y z
N MET A 1 9.52 -15.93 -8.02
CA MET A 1 8.57 -14.83 -7.76
C MET A 1 8.76 -13.79 -8.85
N SER A 2 7.68 -13.41 -9.51
CA SER A 2 7.57 -12.24 -10.39
C SER A 2 7.78 -10.95 -9.59
N LEU A 3 7.97 -9.83 -10.29
CA LEU A 3 8.14 -8.51 -9.68
C LEU A 3 6.93 -8.14 -8.81
N ILE A 4 5.73 -8.47 -9.27
CA ILE A 4 4.50 -8.16 -8.56
C ILE A 4 4.30 -9.01 -7.30
N GLU A 5 4.73 -10.27 -7.31
CA GLU A 5 4.73 -11.12 -6.11
C GLU A 5 5.74 -10.60 -5.07
N ILE A 6 6.93 -10.18 -5.52
CA ILE A 6 7.93 -9.54 -4.63
C ILE A 6 7.35 -8.26 -4.03
N PHE A 7 6.78 -7.38 -4.87
CA PHE A 7 6.17 -6.16 -4.38
C PHE A 7 5.06 -6.42 -3.35
N THR A 8 4.18 -7.38 -3.64
CA THR A 8 3.08 -7.78 -2.75
C THR A 8 3.61 -8.24 -1.40
N ASP A 9 4.63 -9.09 -1.38
CA ASP A 9 5.32 -9.53 -0.18
C ASP A 9 5.93 -8.36 0.61
N TYR A 10 6.60 -7.42 -0.07
CA TYR A 10 7.18 -6.25 0.59
C TYR A 10 6.12 -5.37 1.25
N VAL A 11 4.99 -5.14 0.58
CA VAL A 11 3.91 -4.31 1.14
C VAL A 11 3.21 -5.03 2.29
N LEU A 12 2.79 -6.29 2.12
CA LEU A 12 2.04 -7.03 3.14
C LEU A 12 2.86 -7.27 4.41
N ASN A 13 4.15 -7.56 4.26
CA ASN A 13 5.04 -7.83 5.38
C ASN A 13 5.77 -6.57 5.88
N GLN A 14 5.30 -5.37 5.49
CA GLN A 14 5.83 -4.09 5.95
C GLN A 14 7.36 -3.95 5.78
N LYS A 15 7.90 -4.54 4.70
CA LYS A 15 9.33 -4.46 4.37
C LYS A 15 9.65 -3.10 3.73
N SER A 16 10.92 -2.71 3.73
CA SER A 16 11.31 -1.41 3.21
C SER A 16 11.12 -1.32 1.70
N LEU A 17 10.42 -0.28 1.23
CA LEU A 17 10.29 -0.01 -0.20
C LEU A 17 11.61 0.46 -0.82
N ILE A 18 12.53 0.99 -0.01
CA ILE A 18 13.90 1.31 -0.44
C ILE A 18 14.64 0.03 -0.83
N GLU A 19 14.53 -1.01 -0.01
CA GLU A 19 15.14 -2.30 -0.29
C GLU A 19 14.49 -2.94 -1.54
N TYR A 20 13.17 -2.85 -1.68
CA TYR A 20 12.47 -3.29 -2.89
C TYR A 20 12.98 -2.62 -4.17
N VAL A 21 13.28 -1.31 -4.12
CA VAL A 21 13.88 -0.57 -5.25
C VAL A 21 15.24 -1.16 -5.65
N GLU A 22 16.04 -1.64 -4.71
CA GLU A 22 17.31 -2.30 -5.03
C GLU A 22 17.10 -3.71 -5.60
N VAL A 23 16.18 -4.49 -5.01
CA VAL A 23 15.87 -5.85 -5.45
C VAL A 23 15.37 -5.88 -6.89
N ARG A 24 14.47 -4.95 -7.25
CA ARG A 24 13.84 -4.96 -8.57
C ARG A 24 14.76 -4.58 -9.73
N LYS A 25 15.92 -3.95 -9.48
CA LYS A 25 16.89 -3.57 -10.54
C LYS A 25 17.41 -4.78 -11.33
N ASN A 26 17.39 -5.96 -10.71
CA ASN A 26 17.85 -7.20 -11.31
C ASN A 26 16.73 -7.99 -12.01
N ILE A 27 15.51 -7.42 -12.09
CA ILE A 27 14.31 -8.08 -12.61
C ILE A 27 13.91 -7.40 -13.93
N HIS A 28 13.70 -8.20 -14.98
CA HIS A 28 13.37 -7.70 -16.32
C HIS A 28 11.86 -7.57 -16.52
N GLU A 29 11.17 -6.95 -15.55
CA GLU A 29 9.73 -6.70 -15.56
C GLU A 29 9.47 -5.23 -15.25
N ARG A 30 8.38 -4.67 -15.80
CA ARG A 30 7.97 -3.30 -15.52
C ARG A 30 7.01 -3.27 -14.33
N GLY A 31 7.42 -2.58 -13.27
CA GLY A 31 6.54 -2.33 -12.13
C GLY A 31 5.59 -1.15 -12.35
N GLU A 32 4.53 -1.10 -11.56
CA GLU A 32 3.54 -0.01 -11.57
C GLU A 32 4.14 1.34 -11.14
N PHE A 33 5.04 1.32 -10.15
CA PHE A 33 5.64 2.52 -9.57
C PHE A 33 7.09 2.72 -10.03
N ASN A 34 7.49 3.96 -10.28
CA ASN A 34 8.91 4.31 -10.47
C ASN A 34 9.64 4.45 -9.12
N ASP A 35 10.97 4.54 -9.15
CA ASP A 35 11.80 4.59 -7.94
C ASP A 35 11.43 5.80 -7.06
N SER A 36 11.24 6.97 -7.67
CA SER A 36 10.90 8.19 -6.91
C SER A 36 9.56 8.08 -6.19
N SER A 37 8.57 7.43 -6.78
CA SER A 37 7.28 7.18 -6.13
C SER A 37 7.42 6.21 -4.97
N LEU A 38 8.20 5.14 -5.11
CA LEU A 38 8.42 4.18 -4.02
C LEU A 38 9.18 4.81 -2.85
N MET A 39 10.21 5.60 -3.14
CA MET A 39 10.92 6.37 -2.12
C MET A 39 9.99 7.36 -1.42
N LYS A 40 9.09 8.00 -2.16
CA LYS A 40 8.10 8.91 -1.57
C LYS A 40 7.08 8.19 -0.71
N ALA A 41 6.62 7.02 -1.14
CA ALA A 41 5.72 6.18 -0.35
C ALA A 41 6.38 5.75 0.97
N GLU A 42 7.65 5.36 0.96
CA GLU A 42 8.41 5.05 2.18
C GLU A 42 8.48 6.25 3.14
N GLU A 43 8.79 7.45 2.63
CA GLU A 43 8.80 8.67 3.44
C GLU A 43 7.42 8.93 4.08
N ASN A 44 6.36 8.78 3.29
CA ASN A 44 5.00 8.96 3.76
C ASN A 44 4.61 7.90 4.79
N LEU A 45 5.00 6.63 4.62
CA LEU A 45 4.80 5.56 5.60
C LEU A 45 5.50 5.87 6.93
N LYS A 46 6.79 6.26 6.87
CA LYS A 46 7.55 6.65 8.08
C LYS A 46 6.94 7.85 8.78
N ARG A 47 6.49 8.84 8.02
CA ARG A 47 5.78 10.01 8.57
C ARG A 47 4.45 9.60 9.19
N LEU A 48 3.68 8.76 8.52
CA LEU A 48 2.41 8.26 9.02
C LEU A 48 2.59 7.46 10.31
N GLN A 49 3.57 6.57 10.37
CA GLN A 49 3.90 5.79 11.57
C GLN A 49 4.26 6.70 12.76
N LYS A 50 4.95 7.81 12.51
CA LYS A 50 5.37 8.75 13.55
C LYS A 50 4.26 9.70 14.00
N ASP A 51 3.59 10.34 13.05
CA ASP A 51 2.68 11.45 13.31
C ASP A 51 1.22 10.97 13.48
N TYR A 52 0.88 9.81 12.92
CA TYR A 52 -0.47 9.22 12.91
C TYR A 52 -0.42 7.69 13.07
N PRO A 53 0.16 7.17 14.17
CA PRO A 53 0.40 5.73 14.35
C PRO A 53 -0.88 4.89 14.22
N ASP A 54 -2.03 5.41 14.68
CA ASP A 54 -3.32 4.72 14.59
C ASP A 54 -3.80 4.58 13.13
N VAL A 55 -3.57 5.61 12.30
CA VAL A 55 -3.88 5.58 10.87
C VAL A 55 -2.96 4.61 10.15
N HIS A 56 -1.66 4.62 10.48
CA HIS A 56 -0.71 3.67 9.93
C HIS A 56 -1.13 2.23 10.20
N ALA A 57 -1.44 1.91 11.47
CA ALA A 57 -1.90 0.59 11.86
C ALA A 57 -3.21 0.21 11.16
N GLY A 58 -4.20 1.12 11.14
CA GLY A 58 -5.50 0.89 10.50
C GLY A 58 -5.42 0.66 8.99
N MET A 59 -4.52 1.35 8.29
CA MET A 59 -4.28 1.13 6.86
C MET A 59 -3.78 -0.29 6.58
N TYR A 60 -2.83 -0.78 7.38
CA TYR A 60 -2.31 -2.14 7.23
C TYR A 60 -3.34 -3.21 7.65
N GLU A 61 -4.09 -2.97 8.72
CA GLU A 61 -5.19 -3.86 9.14
C GLU A 61 -6.26 -3.95 8.03
N THR A 62 -6.58 -2.84 7.38
CA THR A 62 -7.51 -2.79 6.25
C THR A 62 -6.97 -3.62 5.08
N LEU A 63 -5.69 -3.44 4.71
CA LEU A 63 -5.06 -4.22 3.65
C LEU A 63 -5.07 -5.72 3.96
N GLU A 64 -4.73 -6.11 5.20
CA GLU A 64 -4.75 -7.51 5.64
C GLU A 64 -6.15 -8.12 5.52
N LYS A 65 -7.19 -7.39 5.96
CA LYS A 65 -8.59 -7.83 5.85
C LYS A 65 -9.01 -8.02 4.39
N ILE A 66 -8.73 -7.04 3.53
CA ILE A 66 -9.06 -7.12 2.09
C ILE A 66 -8.35 -8.33 1.47
N TYR A 67 -7.06 -8.50 1.76
CA TYR A 67 -6.25 -9.56 1.17
C TYR A 67 -6.68 -10.96 1.65
N ALA A 68 -7.01 -11.12 2.93
CA ALA A 68 -7.50 -12.37 3.50
C ALA A 68 -8.88 -12.77 2.96
N GLN A 69 -9.82 -11.82 2.82
CA GLN A 69 -11.15 -12.08 2.29
C GLN A 69 -11.13 -12.53 0.82
N ASN A 70 -10.15 -12.06 0.05
CA ASN A 70 -10.00 -12.36 -1.37
C ASN A 70 -8.97 -13.46 -1.67
N VAL A 71 -8.67 -14.31 -0.68
CA VAL A 71 -7.74 -15.47 -0.78
C VAL A 71 -6.33 -15.08 -1.30
N GLY A 72 -5.93 -13.82 -1.14
CA GLY A 72 -4.68 -13.30 -1.68
C GLY A 72 -4.57 -13.32 -3.20
N LEU A 73 -5.72 -13.30 -3.92
CA LEU A 73 -5.76 -13.45 -5.38
C LEU A 73 -5.58 -12.15 -6.16
N SER A 74 -5.73 -10.98 -5.52
CA SER A 74 -5.60 -9.70 -6.24
C SER A 74 -4.36 -8.92 -5.83
N VAL A 75 -3.43 -8.85 -6.79
CA VAL A 75 -2.23 -8.01 -6.76
C VAL A 75 -2.54 -6.50 -6.82
N GLU A 76 -3.81 -6.14 -7.05
CA GLU A 76 -4.25 -4.75 -7.09
C GLU A 76 -4.32 -4.12 -5.70
N TYR A 77 -4.56 -4.90 -4.63
CA TYR A 77 -4.69 -4.34 -3.28
C TYR A 77 -3.39 -3.73 -2.73
N PRO A 78 -2.21 -4.37 -2.85
CA PRO A 78 -0.94 -3.74 -2.52
C PRO A 78 -0.64 -2.49 -3.35
N ILE A 79 -1.04 -2.50 -4.63
CA ILE A 79 -0.88 -1.34 -5.52
C ILE A 79 -1.75 -0.17 -5.02
N ASP A 80 -3.03 -0.43 -4.77
CA ASP A 80 -3.96 0.59 -4.31
C ASP A 80 -3.60 1.12 -2.93
N PHE A 81 -3.10 0.26 -2.03
CA PHE A 81 -2.53 0.67 -0.77
C PHE A 81 -1.43 1.73 -0.96
N ILE A 82 -0.43 1.46 -1.81
CA ILE A 82 0.65 2.42 -2.09
C ILE A 82 0.11 3.70 -2.75
N ARG A 83 -0.91 3.61 -3.62
CA ARG A 83 -1.56 4.80 -4.17
C ARG A 83 -2.19 5.66 -3.08
N GLN A 84 -2.84 5.07 -2.06
CA GLN A 84 -3.38 5.83 -0.93
C GLN A 84 -2.28 6.48 -0.09
N ILE A 85 -1.20 5.74 0.21
CA ILE A 85 -0.02 6.28 0.90
C ILE A 85 0.57 7.48 0.14
N LEU A 86 0.63 7.43 -1.19
CA LEU A 86 1.13 8.53 -2.02
C LEU A 86 0.21 9.75 -2.05
N LYS A 87 -1.11 9.55 -1.91
CA LYS A 87 -2.08 10.65 -1.79
C LYS A 87 -1.95 11.38 -0.45
N MET A 88 -1.49 10.68 0.59
CA MET A 88 -1.28 11.31 1.90
C MET A 88 -0.27 12.44 1.79
N PHE A 89 -0.59 13.57 2.40
CA PHE A 89 0.24 14.78 2.45
C PHE A 89 0.48 15.48 1.10
N ASN A 90 -0.15 15.02 0.02
CA ASN A 90 -0.10 15.65 -1.30
C ASN A 90 -1.46 16.21 -1.75
N THR A 91 -2.48 16.08 -0.89
CA THR A 91 -3.84 16.57 -1.14
C THR A 91 -4.29 17.41 0.05
N SER A 92 -5.46 18.05 -0.07
CA SER A 92 -6.11 18.75 1.04
C SER A 92 -6.66 17.80 2.11
N LEU A 93 -6.73 16.49 1.83
CA LEU A 93 -7.26 15.50 2.75
C LEU A 93 -6.21 15.15 3.81
N THR A 94 -6.68 15.01 5.04
CA THR A 94 -5.89 14.50 6.16
C THR A 94 -5.68 12.99 6.02
N PRO A 95 -4.65 12.42 6.67
CA PRO A 95 -4.45 10.97 6.67
C PRO A 95 -5.65 10.18 7.21
N TYR A 96 -6.39 10.74 8.17
CA TYR A 96 -7.63 10.12 8.68
C TYR A 96 -8.71 10.04 7.61
N GLU A 97 -8.93 11.10 6.83
CA GLU A 97 -9.93 11.10 5.74
C GLU A 97 -9.55 10.11 4.65
N ILE A 98 -8.27 10.05 4.27
CA ILE A 98 -7.78 9.07 3.30
C ILE A 98 -7.98 7.63 3.81
N HIS A 99 -7.71 7.38 5.09
CA HIS A 99 -7.95 6.06 5.68
C HIS A 99 -9.44 5.70 5.70
N GLN A 100 -10.32 6.64 6.05
CA GLN A 100 -11.77 6.41 5.99
C GLN A 100 -12.23 6.10 4.56
N GLU A 101 -11.73 6.82 3.56
CA GLU A 101 -12.01 6.51 2.15
C GLU A 101 -11.48 5.14 1.74
N TYR A 102 -10.28 4.77 2.20
CA TYR A 102 -9.70 3.46 1.93
C TYR A 102 -10.50 2.34 2.58
N GLN A 103 -10.99 2.52 3.80
CA GLN A 103 -11.88 1.56 4.47
C GLN A 103 -13.18 1.33 3.71
N ARG A 104 -13.74 2.34 3.03
CA ARG A 104 -14.94 2.14 2.19
C ARG A 104 -14.72 1.14 1.05
N VAL A 105 -13.48 0.88 0.64
CA VAL A 105 -13.18 -0.19 -0.32
C VAL A 105 -13.61 -1.56 0.22
N LEU A 106 -13.52 -1.79 1.54
CA LEU A 106 -14.07 -2.99 2.19
C LEU A 106 -15.60 -3.01 2.07
N ASP A 107 -16.27 -1.89 2.31
CA ASP A 107 -17.73 -1.81 2.35
C ASP A 107 -18.37 -1.97 0.96
N HIS A 108 -17.70 -1.51 -0.11
CA HIS A 108 -18.19 -1.67 -1.48
C HIS A 108 -18.16 -3.14 -1.96
N TYR A 109 -17.18 -3.93 -1.52
CA TYR A 109 -17.13 -5.36 -1.86
C TYR A 109 -18.18 -6.20 -1.12
N HIS A 110 -18.64 -5.76 0.05
CA HIS A 110 -19.68 -6.46 0.80
C HIS A 110 -21.10 -6.32 0.22
N HIS A 111 -21.32 -5.44 -0.77
CA HIS A 111 -22.65 -5.17 -1.34
C HIS A 111 -22.91 -5.77 -2.73
N ASP A 112 -21.94 -6.47 -3.32
CA ASP A 112 -22.10 -7.21 -4.59
C ASP A 112 -22.35 -8.73 -4.37
N ALA A 113 -22.98 -9.10 -3.25
CA ALA A 113 -23.38 -10.47 -2.92
C ALA A 113 -24.88 -10.73 -3.17
#